data_AF-A0A943BJI9-F1
#
_entry.id   AF-A0A943BJI9-F1
#
_cell.length_a   1.000
_cell.length_b   1.000
_cell.length_c   1.000
_cell.angle_alpha   90.00
_cell.angle_beta   90.00
_cell.angle_gamma   90.00
#
_symmetry.space_group_name_H-M   'P 1'
#
loop_
_entity.id
_entity.type
_entity.pdbx_description
1 polymer ?
#
loop_
_entity_poly.entity_id
_entity_poly.type
_entity_poly.pdbx_seq_one_letter_code
_entity_poly.pdbx_strand_id
1 'polypeptide(L)'
;MTAHPRAWQRPYTNSPLVVYTKLSPNHSGQRIHSIDRITPHCVVGQLSAESICGCFTSPTRQVSCNYGIGTDGRVSLCVEEKNRSWRLSSNFNDQRAVTIECASDMNEPFAKMEEKSKKARKSGGGRRKLVLAQNGSGGTEQ
;
A
#
# COMPACT_ATOMS: atom_id res chain seq x y z
N MET A 1 36.20 19.24 13.51
CA MET A 1 35.04 18.41 13.91
C MET A 1 34.62 17.59 12.70
N THR A 2 35.07 16.35 12.60
CA THR A 2 34.70 15.41 11.52
C THR A 2 33.38 14.75 11.88
N ALA A 3 32.32 15.05 11.13
CA ALA A 3 31.03 14.40 11.28
C ALA A 3 31.20 12.89 11.02
N HIS A 4 30.84 12.06 12.00
CA HIS A 4 30.77 10.62 11.81
C HIS A 4 29.67 10.29 10.80
N PRO A 5 29.95 9.47 9.76
CA PRO A 5 28.88 8.96 8.91
C PRO A 5 27.96 8.10 9.80
N ARG A 6 26.68 8.46 9.87
CA ARG A 6 25.67 7.65 10.58
C ARG A 6 25.48 6.34 9.82
N ALA A 7 26.27 5.34 10.19
CA ALA A 7 26.00 3.95 9.89
C ALA A 7 24.58 3.61 10.41
N TRP A 8 23.82 2.84 9.63
CA TRP A 8 22.51 2.22 9.96
C TRP A 8 21.21 2.86 9.46
N GLN A 9 21.20 3.79 8.51
CA GLN A 9 19.99 3.91 7.66
C GLN A 9 20.07 2.82 6.60
N ARG A 10 19.31 1.73 6.78
CA ARG A 10 19.10 0.75 5.71
C ARG A 10 18.59 1.50 4.48
N PRO A 11 19.09 1.20 3.27
CA PRO A 11 18.53 1.77 2.06
C PRO A 11 17.04 1.43 2.00
N TYR A 12 16.21 2.41 1.62
CA TYR A 12 14.79 2.18 1.42
C TYR A 12 14.59 1.14 0.33
N THR A 13 13.72 0.17 0.57
CA THR A 13 13.40 -0.89 -0.38
C THR A 13 11.89 -0.97 -0.52
N ASN A 14 11.38 -0.75 -1.73
CA ASN A 14 9.97 -0.94 -1.98
C ASN A 14 9.58 -2.41 -1.73
N SER A 15 8.35 -2.64 -1.25
CA SER A 15 7.79 -3.97 -1.04
C SER A 15 7.91 -4.88 -2.28
N PRO A 16 8.33 -6.14 -2.12
CA PRO A 16 8.37 -7.13 -3.21
C PRO A 16 6.97 -7.59 -3.65
N LEU A 17 5.92 -7.18 -2.95
CA LEU A 17 4.53 -7.49 -3.29
C LEU A 17 3.97 -6.60 -4.41
N VAL A 18 4.70 -5.54 -4.79
CA VAL A 18 4.29 -4.62 -5.87
C VAL A 18 4.21 -5.38 -7.19
N VAL A 19 3.03 -5.41 -7.79
CA VAL A 19 2.76 -6.00 -9.11
C VAL A 19 2.40 -4.95 -10.17
N TYR A 20 2.27 -3.69 -9.77
CA TYR A 20 2.02 -2.57 -10.67
C TYR A 20 2.68 -1.29 -10.13
N THR A 21 3.31 -0.51 -10.99
CA THR A 21 3.93 0.76 -10.61
C THR A 21 3.45 1.86 -11.55
N LYS A 22 2.95 2.94 -10.97
CA LYS A 22 2.71 4.20 -11.70
C LYS A 22 2.94 5.35 -10.73
N LEU A 23 4.07 6.03 -10.92
CA LEU A 23 4.57 6.99 -9.97
C LEU A 23 3.81 8.33 -10.06
N SER A 24 3.43 8.85 -8.90
CA SER A 24 2.85 10.17 -8.73
C SER A 24 3.96 11.24 -8.74
N PRO A 25 3.76 12.39 -9.39
CA PRO A 25 4.67 13.54 -9.25
C PRO A 25 4.52 14.25 -7.88
N ASN A 26 3.47 13.93 -7.11
CA ASN A 26 3.14 14.61 -5.86
C ASN A 26 3.94 14.03 -4.69
N HIS A 27 5.21 14.36 -4.60
CA HIS A 27 6.09 13.97 -3.50
C HIS A 27 7.18 15.02 -3.25
N SER A 28 7.80 15.02 -2.06
CA SER A 28 8.92 15.94 -1.77
C SER A 28 10.31 15.37 -2.01
N GLY A 29 10.40 14.27 -2.76
CA GLY A 29 11.67 13.56 -2.96
C GLY A 29 12.07 12.84 -1.68
N GLN A 30 13.39 12.64 -1.50
CA GLN A 30 13.94 11.76 -0.49
C GLN A 30 13.47 12.12 0.93
N ARG A 31 13.10 11.11 1.70
CA ARG A 31 12.74 11.27 3.10
C ARG A 31 13.93 11.77 3.92
N ILE A 32 13.65 12.64 4.90
CA ILE A 32 14.65 13.11 5.87
C ILE A 32 14.59 12.33 7.20
N HIS A 33 13.71 11.35 7.30
CA HIS A 33 13.51 10.51 8.47
C HIS A 33 13.26 9.06 8.04
N SER A 34 13.73 8.10 8.84
CA SER A 34 13.41 6.68 8.62
C SER A 34 11.91 6.43 8.70
N ILE A 35 11.43 5.42 7.98
CA ILE A 35 10.04 4.96 8.13
C ILE A 35 9.92 4.23 9.48
N ASP A 36 8.99 4.67 10.31
CA ASP A 36 8.64 4.04 11.58
C ASP A 36 7.13 4.10 11.87
N ARG A 37 6.33 4.46 10.86
CA ARG A 37 4.87 4.53 10.94
C ARG A 37 4.23 3.91 9.70
N ILE A 38 3.04 3.36 9.89
CA ILE A 38 2.14 2.96 8.81
C ILE A 38 0.86 3.76 8.97
N THR A 39 0.33 4.27 7.87
CA THR A 39 -0.93 5.01 7.84
C THR A 39 -1.89 4.33 6.85
N PRO A 40 -2.87 3.58 7.36
CA PRO A 40 -3.89 2.98 6.52
C PRO A 40 -4.94 4.03 6.13
N HIS A 41 -5.40 3.94 4.88
CA HIS A 41 -6.53 4.67 4.34
C HIS A 41 -7.40 3.72 3.51
N CYS A 42 -8.70 3.98 3.46
CA CYS A 42 -9.58 3.37 2.47
C CYS A 42 -9.84 4.37 1.34
N VAL A 43 -9.84 3.86 0.10
CA VAL A 43 -10.40 4.55 -1.05
C VAL A 43 -11.78 3.99 -1.27
N VAL A 44 -12.77 4.87 -1.22
CA VAL A 44 -14.17 4.50 -1.47
C VAL A 44 -14.29 4.00 -2.90
N GLY A 45 -14.78 2.77 -3.05
CA GLY A 45 -15.04 2.14 -4.33
C GLY A 45 -14.16 0.93 -4.60
N GLN A 46 -14.70 0.03 -5.40
CA GLN A 46 -14.09 -1.23 -5.80
C GLN A 46 -13.01 -0.99 -6.88
N LEU A 47 -11.96 -0.24 -6.53
CA LEU A 47 -10.88 0.14 -7.45
C LEU A 47 -9.81 -0.95 -7.60
N SER A 48 -9.29 -1.12 -8.81
CA SER A 48 -8.09 -1.92 -9.05
C SER A 48 -6.82 -1.20 -8.55
N ALA A 49 -5.72 -1.94 -8.43
CA ALA A 49 -4.42 -1.39 -8.05
C ALA A 49 -3.94 -0.31 -9.05
N GLU A 50 -4.21 -0.48 -10.34
CA GLU A 50 -3.94 0.50 -11.40
C GLU A 50 -4.77 1.77 -11.24
N SER A 51 -6.06 1.60 -10.92
CA SER A 51 -6.99 2.71 -10.77
C SER A 51 -6.63 3.59 -9.58
N ILE A 52 -6.23 2.97 -8.46
CA ILE A 52 -5.72 3.69 -7.28
C ILE A 52 -4.49 4.53 -7.65
N CYS A 53 -3.50 3.97 -8.35
CA CYS A 53 -2.37 4.79 -8.83
C CYS A 53 -2.82 5.92 -9.76
N GLY A 54 -3.77 5.63 -10.64
CA GLY A 54 -4.34 6.60 -11.57
C GLY A 54 -4.90 7.85 -10.87
N CYS A 55 -5.41 7.71 -9.65
CA CYS A 55 -5.92 8.84 -8.86
C CYS A 55 -4.86 9.89 -8.49
N PHE A 56 -3.57 9.54 -8.55
CA PHE A 56 -2.46 10.37 -8.05
C PHE A 56 -1.51 10.86 -9.15
N THR A 57 -1.83 10.68 -10.43
CA THR A 57 -0.92 11.06 -11.52
C THR A 57 -0.97 12.53 -11.87
N SER A 58 -2.07 13.23 -11.56
CA SER A 58 -2.18 14.66 -11.82
C SER A 58 -1.41 15.48 -10.78
N PRO A 59 -0.50 16.38 -11.18
CA PRO A 59 0.19 17.27 -10.25
C PRO A 59 -0.76 18.25 -9.56
N THR A 60 -1.90 18.59 -10.18
CA THR A 60 -2.88 19.50 -9.57
C THR A 60 -3.65 18.88 -8.40
N ARG A 61 -3.60 17.55 -8.25
CA ARG A 61 -4.28 16.83 -7.16
C ARG A 61 -3.65 17.10 -5.79
N GLN A 62 -2.34 17.39 -5.76
CA GLN A 62 -1.59 17.72 -4.54
C GLN A 62 -1.74 16.67 -3.41
N VAL A 63 -1.88 15.40 -3.78
CA VAL A 63 -1.98 14.27 -2.86
C VAL A 63 -1.38 13.02 -3.50
N SER A 64 -0.86 12.12 -2.68
CA SER A 64 -0.35 10.81 -3.08
C SER A 64 -0.35 9.84 -1.90
N CYS A 65 -0.21 8.55 -2.20
CA CYS A 65 0.15 7.53 -1.22
C CYS A 65 1.45 6.82 -1.64
N ASN A 66 2.01 5.96 -0.78
CA ASN A 66 3.08 5.07 -1.19
C ASN A 66 2.53 3.86 -1.95
N TYR A 67 1.52 3.20 -1.38
CA TYR A 67 0.95 1.96 -1.92
C TYR A 67 -0.55 2.02 -2.13
N GLY A 68 -1.03 1.29 -3.13
CA GLY A 68 -2.44 0.95 -3.33
C GLY A 68 -2.65 -0.56 -3.16
N ILE A 69 -3.80 -0.97 -2.62
CA ILE A 69 -4.27 -2.35 -2.61
C ILE A 69 -5.60 -2.39 -3.33
N GLY A 70 -5.63 -3.01 -4.51
CA GLY A 70 -6.84 -3.20 -5.29
C GLY A 70 -7.79 -4.20 -4.65
N THR A 71 -9.03 -4.24 -5.15
CA THR A 71 -10.07 -5.20 -4.70
C THR A 71 -9.69 -6.66 -4.84
N ASP A 72 -8.82 -6.97 -5.80
CA ASP A 72 -8.23 -8.30 -6.04
C ASP A 72 -6.99 -8.59 -5.18
N GLY A 73 -6.66 -7.70 -4.24
CA GLY A 73 -5.50 -7.80 -3.35
C GLY A 73 -4.17 -7.48 -4.02
N ARG A 74 -4.15 -7.06 -5.30
CA ARG A 74 -2.92 -6.64 -5.96
C ARG A 74 -2.39 -5.35 -5.36
N VAL A 75 -1.08 -5.30 -5.14
CA VAL A 75 -0.39 -4.14 -4.57
C VAL A 75 0.22 -3.29 -5.67
N SER A 76 -0.07 -2.00 -5.68
CA SER A 76 0.55 -1.03 -6.56
C SER A 76 1.45 -0.04 -5.84
N LEU A 77 2.44 0.50 -6.54
CA LEU A 77 3.36 1.53 -6.05
C LEU A 77 3.04 2.89 -6.70
N CYS A 78 2.67 3.85 -5.87
CA CYS A 78 2.37 5.23 -6.25
C CYS A 78 3.54 6.18 -5.97
N VAL A 79 4.24 6.00 -4.84
CA VAL A 79 5.45 6.77 -4.48
C VAL A 79 6.43 5.80 -3.81
N GLU A 80 7.66 5.74 -4.32
CA GLU A 80 8.72 4.91 -3.74
C GLU A 80 8.90 5.20 -2.24
N GLU A 81 9.21 4.18 -1.43
CA GLU A 81 9.43 4.34 0.01
C GLU A 81 10.56 5.29 0.33
N LYS A 82 11.54 5.46 -0.56
CA LYS A 82 12.60 6.45 -0.39
C LYS A 82 12.08 7.89 -0.40
N ASN A 83 10.90 8.12 -0.96
CA ASN A 83 10.30 9.42 -1.15
C ASN A 83 9.12 9.65 -0.19
N ARG A 84 8.94 10.93 0.21
CA ARG A 84 7.82 11.37 1.04
C ARG A 84 6.55 11.58 0.20
N SER A 85 5.53 10.74 0.41
CA SER A 85 4.17 10.96 -0.12
C SER A 85 3.47 12.14 0.57
N TRP A 86 2.40 12.67 -0.01
CA TRP A 86 1.60 13.77 0.56
C TRP A 86 0.21 13.26 0.93
N ARG A 87 0.00 12.82 2.17
CA ARG A 87 -1.29 12.25 2.56
C ARG A 87 -1.89 12.84 3.83
N LEU A 88 -1.09 13.02 4.87
CA LEU A 88 -1.61 13.24 6.23
C LEU A 88 -1.68 14.71 6.63
N SER A 89 -1.57 15.62 5.66
CA SER A 89 -1.48 17.08 5.84
C SER A 89 -0.44 17.52 6.90
N SER A 90 0.49 16.62 7.24
CA SER A 90 1.50 16.80 8.27
C SER A 90 2.83 16.31 7.71
N ASN A 91 3.72 17.26 7.39
CA ASN A 91 5.05 16.93 6.87
C ASN A 91 5.81 15.99 7.80
N PHE A 92 5.79 16.27 9.11
CA PHE A 92 6.42 15.43 10.12
C PHE A 92 5.96 13.97 10.04
N ASN A 93 4.65 13.76 9.88
CA ASN A 93 4.10 12.42 9.80
C ASN A 93 4.37 11.77 8.44
N ASP A 94 4.19 12.51 7.35
CA ASP A 94 4.42 12.04 5.99
C ASP A 94 5.88 11.60 5.78
N GLN A 95 6.85 12.24 6.45
CA GLN A 95 8.27 11.84 6.41
C GLN A 95 8.51 10.45 7.02
N ARG A 96 7.68 10.05 7.99
CA ARG A 96 7.83 8.85 8.83
C ARG A 96 6.92 7.70 8.43
N ALA A 97 5.85 8.00 7.70
CA ALA A 97 4.80 7.05 7.37
C ALA A 97 4.96 6.46 5.97
N VAL A 98 4.72 5.15 5.88
CA VAL A 98 4.21 4.52 4.65
C VAL A 98 2.70 4.66 4.64
N THR A 99 2.16 5.23 3.57
CA THR A 99 0.72 5.44 3.39
C THR A 99 0.16 4.41 2.41
N ILE A 100 -0.92 3.75 2.83
CA ILE A 100 -1.53 2.65 2.06
C ILE A 100 -3.01 2.98 1.82
N GLU A 101 -3.39 3.10 0.56
CA GLU A 101 -4.78 3.16 0.13
C GLU A 101 -5.28 1.74 -0.16
N CYS A 102 -6.35 1.31 0.51
CA CYS A 102 -7.00 0.04 0.20
C CYS A 102 -8.37 0.30 -0.42
N ALA A 103 -8.69 -0.38 -1.51
CA ALA A 103 -10.04 -0.37 -2.05
C ALA A 103 -11.03 -0.84 -0.98
N SER A 104 -12.21 -0.21 -0.94
CA SER A 104 -13.27 -0.55 -0.01
C SER A 104 -14.63 -0.63 -0.71
N ASP A 105 -15.61 -1.17 0.01
CA ASP A 105 -17.00 -1.10 -0.41
C ASP A 105 -17.49 0.35 -0.59
N MET A 106 -18.58 0.50 -1.34
CA MET A 106 -19.24 1.78 -1.59
C MET A 106 -20.17 2.22 -0.45
N ASN A 107 -20.47 1.31 0.50
CA ASN A 107 -21.45 1.54 1.57
C ASN A 107 -20.80 1.54 2.94
N GLU A 108 -21.34 2.35 3.86
CA GLU A 108 -20.90 2.37 5.24
C GLU A 108 -21.36 1.12 6.02
N PRO A 109 -20.54 0.63 6.98
CA PRO A 109 -19.15 1.04 7.19
C PRO A 109 -18.27 0.54 6.03
N PHE A 110 -17.38 1.41 5.52
CA PHE A 110 -16.46 1.17 4.38
C PHE A 110 -15.40 0.06 4.66
N ALA A 111 -15.72 -0.92 5.49
CA ALA A 111 -14.81 -1.83 6.17
C ALA A 111 -15.15 -3.31 5.95
N LYS A 112 -15.80 -3.68 4.85
CA LYS A 112 -15.98 -5.10 4.51
C LYS A 112 -14.98 -5.53 3.45
N MET A 113 -13.79 -5.93 3.89
CA MET A 113 -13.13 -7.06 3.24
C MET A 113 -13.80 -8.32 3.81
N GLU A 114 -14.79 -8.87 3.12
CA GLU A 114 -15.49 -10.07 3.61
C GLU A 114 -14.52 -11.27 3.59
N GLU A 115 -14.12 -11.74 4.77
CA GLU A 115 -13.30 -12.94 4.93
C GLU A 115 -14.17 -14.19 4.70
N LYS A 116 -14.18 -14.76 3.49
CA LYS A 116 -14.65 -16.15 3.29
C LYS A 116 -13.57 -17.14 3.75
N SER A 117 -13.44 -17.31 5.06
CA SER A 117 -12.66 -18.41 5.64
C SER A 117 -13.36 -19.75 5.35
N LYS A 118 -12.89 -20.50 4.34
CA LYS A 118 -13.22 -21.93 4.24
C LYS A 118 -12.54 -22.62 5.43
N LYS A 119 -13.35 -23.11 6.37
CA LYS A 119 -12.95 -23.83 7.58
C LYS A 119 -12.15 -25.10 7.20
N ALA A 120 -10.82 -25.01 7.14
CA ALA A 120 -9.98 -26.19 7.00
C ALA A 120 -10.08 -27.03 8.28
N ARG A 121 -10.42 -28.32 8.13
CA ARG A 121 -10.41 -29.30 9.23
C ARG A 121 -9.02 -29.30 9.90
N LYS A 122 -9.02 -29.30 11.23
CA LYS A 122 -7.81 -29.43 12.07
C LYS A 122 -7.06 -30.72 11.74
N SER A 123 -5.76 -30.61 11.48
CA SER A 123 -4.77 -31.62 11.89
C SER A 123 -3.39 -30.98 12.08
N GLY A 124 -2.87 -31.03 13.31
CA GLY A 124 -1.41 -30.99 13.57
C GLY A 124 -0.77 -29.60 13.62
N GLY A 125 -0.03 -29.32 14.70
CA GLY A 125 0.56 -28.01 14.99
C GLY A 125 1.69 -27.55 14.06
N GLY A 126 1.96 -26.24 14.09
CA GLY A 126 3.19 -25.63 13.58
C GLY A 126 2.99 -24.37 12.75
N ARG A 127 3.29 -23.20 13.35
CA ARG A 127 3.45 -21.84 12.77
C ARG A 127 2.40 -21.38 11.73
N ARG A 128 1.58 -20.40 12.13
CA ARG A 128 0.60 -19.73 11.26
C ARG A 128 1.30 -18.99 10.13
N LYS A 129 1.43 -19.62 8.98
CA LYS A 129 1.69 -18.94 7.70
C LYS A 129 0.36 -18.35 7.26
N LEU A 130 0.26 -17.02 7.18
CA LEU A 130 -0.85 -16.38 6.50
C LEU A 130 -0.71 -16.71 5.01
N VAL A 131 -1.40 -17.77 4.57
CA VAL A 131 -1.51 -18.12 3.17
C VAL A 131 -2.76 -17.41 2.66
N LEU A 132 -2.57 -16.30 1.94
CA LEU A 132 -3.63 -15.75 1.09
C LEU A 132 -3.84 -16.76 -0.04
N ALA A 133 -4.95 -17.48 0.03
CA ALA A 133 -5.36 -18.41 -1.03
C ALA A 133 -5.84 -17.59 -2.23
N GLN A 134 -5.14 -17.73 -3.36
CA GLN A 134 -5.69 -17.39 -4.67
C GLN A 134 -6.79 -18.40 -5.00
N ASN A 135 -7.97 -17.93 -5.42
CA ASN A 135 -8.89 -18.76 -6.19
C ASN A 135 -8.88 -18.25 -7.62
N GLY A 136 -8.37 -19.08 -8.52
CA GLY A 136 -8.65 -18.95 -9.94
C GLY A 136 -10.13 -19.22 -10.20
N SER A 137 -10.76 -18.37 -10.99
CA SER A 137 -12.03 -18.67 -11.64
C SER A 137 -11.74 -19.07 -13.08
N GLY A 138 -11.80 -20.38 -13.34
CA GLY A 138 -12.09 -20.89 -14.66
C GLY A 138 -13.60 -20.94 -14.89
N GLY A 139 -14.00 -20.66 -16.14
CA GLY A 139 -15.33 -20.91 -16.72
C GLY A 139 -16.31 -19.74 -16.61
N THR A 140 -17.01 -19.29 -17.66
CA THR A 140 -17.19 -19.78 -19.04
C THR A 140 -17.62 -18.60 -19.93
N GLU A 141 -17.02 -18.45 -21.11
CA GLU A 141 -17.68 -17.79 -22.25
C GLU A 141 -18.57 -18.83 -22.96
N GLN A 142 -19.76 -18.35 -23.34
CA GLN A 142 -20.93 -19.03 -23.92
C GLN A 142 -21.93 -19.62 -22.92
#